data_AF-A0A0G1YMX7-F1
#
_entry.id   AF-A0A0G1YMX7-F1
#
_cell.length_a   1.000
_cell.length_b   1.000
_cell.length_c   1.000
_cell.angle_alpha   90.00
_cell.angle_beta   90.00
_cell.angle_gamma   90.00
#
_symmetry.space_group_name_H-M   'P 1'
#
loop_
_entity.id
_entity.type
_entity.pdbx_description
1 polymer ?
#
loop_
_entity_poly.entity_id
_entity_poly.type
_entity_poly.pdbx_seq_one_letter_code
_entity_poly.pdbx_strand_id
1 'polypeptide(L)'
;MKLLLFTTALSLSLGFGSVVLAQSKTPGSTSIISEITSAFQREEDARVPSIQVPTVVEIPFSETFLNRFDFAVLDMKAGEFQPYFFTEHFRTARTPVTVSIEGVGLNASSMIDGDTRTFAEFVLPESEQGQTRLILKSPQAMTLRGITLFLDQYVALPTSIEIRARITGSEKIVLARSKMQGSTIVFPKTSAKEWIASLSYGQPLRITEIVLDEEGAGITSSRTLRFLAQPQHDYRIYFDADRSVSLRVGESANLALDTDILRLAPVAAQANPGYTPADSDLDGVPDTRDNCVSISNADQTDVNANGRGDACDDFDKDGVMNSLDNCVNEPNRNQTDTDGDKIGDVCDHEESRITEKYAWLPWAGMGFAGLVLIVLFAITARSMIKKD
;
A
#
# COMPACT_ATOMS: atom_id res chain seq x y z
N MET A 1 69.46 -45.52 -32.18
CA MET A 1 70.46 -44.86 -31.33
C MET A 1 69.86 -43.59 -30.77
N LYS A 2 69.79 -43.51 -29.43
CA LYS A 2 69.46 -42.33 -28.58
C LYS A 2 68.05 -41.75 -28.62
N LEU A 3 67.23 -42.38 -27.78
CA LEU A 3 66.36 -41.77 -26.76
C LEU A 3 66.92 -40.43 -26.23
N LEU A 4 66.10 -39.39 -26.19
CA LEU A 4 66.31 -38.19 -25.38
C LEU A 4 64.98 -37.82 -24.74
N LEU A 5 64.89 -38.10 -23.44
CA LEU A 5 63.81 -37.66 -22.56
C LEU A 5 63.88 -36.13 -22.42
N PHE A 6 62.76 -35.46 -22.62
CA PHE A 6 62.51 -34.14 -22.03
C PHE A 6 61.38 -34.28 -21.02
N THR A 7 61.75 -34.24 -19.75
CA THR A 7 60.86 -34.11 -18.60
C THR A 7 60.45 -32.66 -18.46
N THR A 8 59.19 -32.32 -18.78
CA THR A 8 58.57 -31.06 -18.36
C THR A 8 57.67 -31.33 -17.17
N ALA A 9 58.08 -30.83 -16.01
CA ALA A 9 57.35 -30.87 -14.77
C ALA A 9 56.07 -30.04 -14.88
N LEU A 10 54.93 -30.67 -14.63
CA LEU A 10 53.62 -30.04 -14.48
C LEU A 10 53.56 -29.40 -13.10
N SER A 11 53.80 -28.09 -13.01
CA SER A 11 53.61 -27.31 -11.80
C SER A 11 52.11 -27.06 -11.57
N LEU A 12 51.48 -27.92 -10.76
CA LEU A 12 50.12 -27.73 -10.27
C LEU A 12 50.16 -26.70 -9.13
N SER A 13 49.88 -25.43 -9.43
CA SER A 13 49.68 -24.40 -8.41
C SER A 13 48.33 -24.64 -7.73
N LEU A 14 48.35 -25.29 -6.56
CA LEU A 14 47.23 -25.33 -5.62
C LEU A 14 47.01 -23.92 -5.08
N GLY A 15 46.14 -23.16 -5.75
CA GLY A 15 45.55 -21.97 -5.16
C GLY A 15 44.65 -22.38 -4.01
N PHE A 16 45.05 -22.06 -2.78
CA PHE A 16 44.18 -22.10 -1.61
C PHE A 16 43.09 -21.03 -1.78
N GLY A 17 42.03 -21.38 -2.50
CA GLY A 17 40.76 -20.67 -2.42
C GLY A 17 40.16 -20.98 -1.06
N SER A 18 40.23 -20.03 -0.14
CA SER A 18 39.45 -20.07 1.11
C SER A 18 37.98 -20.08 0.74
N VAL A 19 37.38 -21.28 0.70
CA VAL A 19 35.93 -21.41 0.72
C VAL A 19 35.49 -20.94 2.10
N VAL A 20 35.06 -19.69 2.17
CA VAL A 20 34.25 -19.22 3.30
C VAL A 20 32.97 -20.05 3.24
N LEU A 21 32.92 -21.13 4.01
CA LEU A 21 31.65 -21.74 4.35
C LEU A 21 30.87 -20.67 5.13
N ALA A 22 30.00 -19.95 4.42
CA ALA A 22 28.92 -19.24 5.05
C ALA A 22 28.11 -20.28 5.82
N GLN A 23 28.31 -20.30 7.14
CA GLN A 23 27.39 -21.00 8.02
C GLN A 23 26.04 -20.33 7.82
N SER A 24 25.14 -20.99 7.08
CA SER A 24 23.73 -20.66 7.10
C SER A 24 23.23 -20.94 8.52
N LYS A 25 23.37 -19.94 9.39
CA LYS A 25 22.80 -19.95 10.72
C LYS A 25 21.30 -19.96 10.50
N THR A 26 20.66 -21.11 10.71
CA THR A 26 19.21 -21.20 10.79
C THR A 26 18.79 -20.10 11.77
N PRO A 27 17.99 -19.11 11.36
CA PRO A 27 17.63 -18.01 12.23
C PRO A 27 16.97 -18.63 13.46
N GLY A 28 17.54 -18.41 14.65
CA GLY A 28 16.89 -18.83 15.88
C GLY A 28 15.51 -18.17 15.95
N SER A 29 14.51 -18.82 16.53
CA SER A 29 13.12 -18.31 16.63
C SER A 29 13.04 -16.85 17.05
N THR A 30 13.95 -16.40 17.93
CA THR A 30 14.10 -15.00 18.37
C THR A 30 14.33 -13.99 17.24
N SER A 31 15.10 -14.36 16.20
CA SER A 31 15.40 -13.46 15.08
C SER A 31 14.21 -13.24 14.14
N ILE A 32 13.39 -14.28 13.93
CA ILE A 32 12.19 -14.19 13.10
C ILE A 32 11.12 -13.34 13.81
N ILE A 33 10.99 -13.50 15.13
CA ILE A 33 10.07 -12.68 15.92
C ILE A 33 10.46 -11.20 15.82
N SER A 34 11.74 -10.86 16.02
CA SER A 34 12.18 -9.46 15.92
C SER A 34 12.02 -8.87 14.52
N GLU A 35 12.23 -9.67 13.48
CA GLU A 35 12.02 -9.24 12.08
C GLU A 35 10.54 -8.94 11.80
N ILE A 36 9.64 -9.76 12.33
CA ILE A 36 8.20 -9.56 12.20
C ILE A 36 7.73 -8.36 13.05
N THR A 37 8.15 -8.29 14.31
CA THR A 37 7.69 -7.24 15.22
C THR A 37 8.26 -5.86 14.85
N SER A 38 9.39 -5.78 14.13
CA SER A 38 9.95 -4.51 13.69
C SER A 38 9.08 -3.73 12.71
N ALA A 39 8.11 -4.39 12.07
CA ALA A 39 7.15 -3.74 11.18
C ALA A 39 6.08 -2.94 11.92
N PHE A 40 5.83 -3.24 13.20
CA PHE A 40 4.71 -2.66 13.95
C PHE A 40 5.15 -1.46 14.77
N GLN A 41 4.44 -0.34 14.63
CA GLN A 41 4.79 0.90 15.34
C GLN A 41 4.43 0.87 16.82
N ARG A 42 3.40 0.10 17.20
CA ARG A 42 2.84 0.11 18.55
C ARG A 42 2.67 -1.30 19.11
N GLU A 43 2.77 -1.38 20.43
CA GLU A 43 2.55 -2.60 21.21
C GLU A 43 1.69 -2.34 22.44
N GLU A 44 0.98 -3.37 22.91
CA GLU A 44 0.30 -3.39 24.20
C GLU A 44 0.39 -4.78 24.86
N ASP A 45 0.49 -4.82 26.18
CA ASP A 45 0.50 -6.06 26.95
C ASP A 45 -0.92 -6.45 27.37
N ALA A 46 -1.38 -7.63 26.94
CA ALA A 46 -2.69 -8.16 27.29
C ALA A 46 -2.71 -8.57 28.77
N ARG A 47 -3.53 -7.90 29.57
CA ARG A 47 -3.72 -8.25 30.99
C ARG A 47 -4.74 -9.37 31.13
N VAL A 48 -4.37 -10.58 30.72
CA VAL A 48 -5.23 -11.77 30.88
C VAL A 48 -5.21 -12.20 32.35
N PRO A 49 -6.35 -12.28 33.05
CA PRO A 49 -6.40 -12.81 34.41
C PRO A 49 -6.06 -14.31 34.42
N SER A 50 -5.78 -14.85 35.61
CA SER A 50 -5.48 -16.28 35.76
C SER A 50 -6.67 -17.15 35.31
N ILE A 51 -6.52 -17.80 34.16
CA ILE A 51 -7.48 -18.76 33.59
C ILE A 51 -7.02 -20.20 33.81
N GLN A 52 -7.98 -21.13 33.91
CA GLN A 52 -7.73 -22.57 34.16
C GLN A 52 -7.83 -23.42 32.89
N VAL A 53 -8.56 -22.93 31.88
CA VAL A 53 -8.75 -23.59 30.58
C VAL A 53 -8.46 -22.56 29.47
N PRO A 54 -8.06 -23.01 28.27
CA PRO A 54 -7.91 -22.12 27.13
C PRO A 54 -9.21 -21.35 26.90
N THR A 55 -9.13 -20.03 26.83
CA THR A 55 -10.30 -19.14 26.81
C THR A 55 -10.13 -18.11 25.71
N VAL A 56 -11.20 -17.84 24.95
CA VAL A 56 -11.18 -16.76 23.95
C VAL A 56 -11.20 -15.44 24.70
N VAL A 57 -10.18 -14.63 24.44
CA VAL A 57 -10.03 -13.30 25.03
C VAL A 57 -10.40 -12.26 24.00
N GLU A 58 -11.09 -11.21 24.40
CA GLU A 58 -11.44 -10.07 23.56
C GLU A 58 -10.84 -8.78 24.12
N ILE A 59 -10.15 -8.03 23.28
CA ILE A 59 -9.50 -6.75 23.63
C ILE A 59 -10.12 -5.62 22.80
N PRO A 60 -10.57 -4.52 23.45
CA PRO A 60 -11.14 -3.38 22.74
C PRO A 60 -10.06 -2.45 22.17
N PHE A 61 -10.21 -2.09 20.90
CA PHE A 61 -9.43 -1.10 20.15
C PHE A 61 -10.24 0.14 19.74
N SER A 62 -11.43 0.32 20.32
CA SER A 62 -12.41 1.35 19.94
C SER A 62 -11.90 2.79 20.06
N GLU A 63 -11.01 3.06 21.02
CA GLU A 63 -10.44 4.39 21.28
C GLU A 63 -9.03 4.54 20.67
N THR A 64 -8.51 3.48 20.07
CA THR A 64 -7.16 3.43 19.50
C THR A 64 -7.23 3.79 18.01
N PHE A 65 -6.55 4.86 17.63
CA PHE A 65 -6.46 5.27 16.22
C PHE A 65 -5.60 4.26 15.43
N LEU A 66 -6.16 3.48 14.53
CA LEU A 66 -5.42 2.48 13.74
C LEU A 66 -5.23 2.95 12.30
N ASN A 67 -3.99 2.92 11.81
CA ASN A 67 -3.66 3.17 10.40
C ASN A 67 -3.88 1.93 9.54
N ARG A 68 -3.54 0.76 10.07
CA ARG A 68 -3.70 -0.55 9.42
C ARG A 68 -4.25 -1.57 10.42
N PHE A 69 -5.03 -2.53 9.92
CA PHE A 69 -5.65 -3.59 10.72
C PHE A 69 -4.84 -4.88 10.75
N ASP A 70 -3.53 -4.77 10.53
CA ASP A 70 -2.59 -5.86 10.69
C ASP A 70 -2.20 -5.94 12.17
N PHE A 71 -2.43 -7.10 12.79
CA PHE A 71 -2.05 -7.37 14.18
C PHE A 71 -1.09 -8.54 14.26
N ALA A 72 -0.24 -8.59 15.29
CA ALA A 72 0.48 -9.78 15.68
C ALA A 72 0.32 -10.03 17.18
N VAL A 73 -0.24 -11.18 17.55
CA VAL A 73 -0.43 -11.58 18.95
C VAL A 73 0.68 -12.54 19.33
N LEU A 74 1.66 -12.08 20.12
CA LEU A 74 2.78 -12.90 20.57
C LEU A 74 2.46 -13.53 21.93
N ASP A 75 2.49 -14.86 22.00
CA ASP A 75 2.56 -15.58 23.27
C ASP A 75 4.00 -15.45 23.80
N MET A 76 4.19 -14.68 24.87
CA MET A 76 5.52 -14.36 25.40
C MET A 76 6.20 -15.57 26.03
N LYS A 77 5.42 -16.57 26.46
CA LYS A 77 5.94 -17.77 27.11
C LYS A 77 6.30 -18.86 26.12
N ALA A 78 5.48 -19.03 25.08
CA ALA A 78 5.76 -19.97 23.99
C ALA A 78 6.75 -19.40 22.96
N GLY A 79 6.80 -18.07 22.79
CA GLY A 79 7.58 -17.42 21.74
C GLY A 79 6.98 -17.64 20.34
N GLU A 80 5.66 -17.70 20.25
CA GLU A 80 4.94 -18.00 19.01
C GLU A 80 3.78 -17.03 18.80
N PHE A 81 3.51 -16.70 17.53
CA PHE A 81 2.37 -15.88 17.17
C PHE A 81 1.08 -16.71 17.20
N GLN A 82 0.07 -16.17 17.87
CA GLN A 82 -1.24 -16.77 17.95
C GLN A 82 -2.12 -16.28 16.79
N PRO A 83 -2.97 -17.16 16.24
CA PRO A 83 -4.03 -16.73 15.36
C PRO A 83 -4.95 -15.75 16.09
N TYR A 84 -5.36 -14.72 15.39
CA TYR A 84 -6.25 -13.70 15.91
C TYR A 84 -7.46 -13.51 15.01
N PHE A 85 -8.43 -12.80 15.55
CA PHE A 85 -9.67 -12.51 14.90
C PHE A 85 -10.08 -11.07 15.21
N PHE A 86 -9.95 -10.18 14.23
CA PHE A 86 -10.31 -8.77 14.37
C PHE A 86 -11.75 -8.54 13.89
N THR A 87 -12.52 -7.80 14.67
CA THR A 87 -13.90 -7.41 14.34
C THR A 87 -14.09 -5.92 14.54
N GLU A 88 -14.81 -5.30 13.62
CA GLU A 88 -15.27 -3.92 13.76
C GLU A 88 -16.79 -3.91 13.75
N HIS A 89 -17.38 -3.31 14.78
CA HIS A 89 -18.81 -3.08 14.87
C HIS A 89 -19.11 -1.59 14.87
N PHE A 90 -20.12 -1.18 14.11
CA PHE A 90 -20.59 0.20 14.10
C PHE A 90 -21.98 0.27 14.71
N ARG A 91 -22.16 1.17 15.68
CA ARG A 91 -23.49 1.55 16.18
C ARG A 91 -23.65 3.04 16.12
N THR A 92 -24.67 3.48 15.38
CA THR A 92 -25.04 4.90 15.25
C THR A 92 -26.51 5.16 15.53
N ALA A 93 -27.33 4.12 15.71
CA ALA A 93 -28.71 4.25 16.14
C ALA A 93 -28.83 3.90 17.63
N ARG A 94 -29.42 4.80 18.41
CA ARG A 94 -29.81 4.50 19.81
C ARG A 94 -31.06 3.63 19.83
N THR A 95 -31.90 3.79 18.81
CA THR A 95 -33.13 3.03 18.66
C THR A 95 -32.84 1.72 17.93
N PRO A 96 -33.26 0.55 18.46
CA PRO A 96 -33.10 -0.72 17.75
C PRO A 96 -33.91 -0.72 16.46
N VAL A 97 -33.31 -1.23 15.39
CA VAL A 97 -33.90 -1.29 14.05
C VAL A 97 -34.05 -2.74 13.63
N THR A 98 -35.09 -3.02 12.86
CA THR A 98 -35.25 -4.27 12.12
C THR A 98 -35.20 -3.95 10.64
N VAL A 99 -34.57 -4.81 9.86
CA VAL A 99 -34.50 -4.68 8.41
C VAL A 99 -35.22 -5.85 7.76
N SER A 100 -35.99 -5.54 6.72
CA SER A 100 -36.67 -6.52 5.90
C SER A 100 -36.51 -6.15 4.43
N ILE A 101 -36.48 -7.16 3.57
CA ILE A 101 -36.33 -7.00 2.13
C ILE A 101 -37.67 -7.35 1.49
N GLU A 102 -38.18 -6.49 0.63
CA GLU A 102 -39.40 -6.78 -0.11
C GLU A 102 -39.14 -7.83 -1.20
N GLY A 103 -39.92 -8.91 -1.21
CA GLY A 103 -39.94 -9.90 -2.30
C GLY A 103 -38.97 -11.08 -2.19
N VAL A 104 -38.14 -11.18 -1.16
CA VAL A 104 -37.22 -12.33 -0.97
C VAL A 104 -37.09 -12.70 0.50
N GLY A 105 -37.15 -14.00 0.82
CA GLY A 105 -36.93 -14.56 2.16
C GLY A 105 -35.46 -14.58 2.61
N LEU A 106 -34.66 -13.61 2.14
CA LEU A 106 -33.25 -13.48 2.50
C LEU A 106 -33.14 -13.02 3.96
N ASN A 107 -32.16 -13.57 4.67
CA ASN A 107 -31.86 -13.11 6.01
C ASN A 107 -31.22 -11.72 5.93
N ALA A 108 -32.02 -10.70 6.20
CA ALA A 108 -31.59 -9.31 6.16
C ALA A 108 -30.87 -8.90 7.46
N SER A 109 -30.88 -9.73 8.51
CA SER A 109 -30.35 -9.38 9.83
C SER A 109 -28.88 -8.99 9.81
N SER A 110 -28.10 -9.56 8.89
CA SER A 110 -26.68 -9.22 8.69
C SER A 110 -26.45 -7.74 8.44
N MET A 111 -27.40 -7.03 7.80
CA MET A 111 -27.25 -5.59 7.53
C MET A 111 -27.42 -4.69 8.76
N ILE A 112 -27.72 -5.24 9.94
CA ILE A 112 -28.00 -4.49 11.19
C ILE A 112 -27.45 -5.20 12.44
N ASP A 113 -26.66 -6.26 12.30
CA ASP A 113 -26.17 -7.05 13.42
C ASP A 113 -24.95 -6.42 14.11
N GLY A 114 -24.40 -5.37 13.50
CA GLY A 114 -23.18 -4.71 13.94
C GLY A 114 -21.93 -5.43 13.42
N ASP A 115 -22.00 -6.52 12.67
CA ASP A 115 -20.85 -7.30 12.25
C ASP A 115 -20.54 -7.09 10.77
N THR A 116 -19.51 -6.28 10.50
CA THR A 116 -19.06 -5.92 9.15
C THR A 116 -18.56 -7.09 8.28
N ARG A 117 -18.47 -8.30 8.83
CA ARG A 117 -18.05 -9.53 8.12
C ARG A 117 -19.20 -10.34 7.57
N THR A 118 -20.37 -10.21 8.18
CA THR A 118 -21.57 -10.83 7.63
C THR A 118 -22.12 -9.90 6.55
N PHE A 119 -22.86 -10.45 5.60
CA PHE A 119 -23.47 -9.64 4.56
C PHE A 119 -24.81 -10.21 4.14
N ALA A 120 -25.72 -9.32 3.75
CA ALA A 120 -26.87 -9.68 2.95
C ALA A 120 -26.49 -9.62 1.46
N GLU A 121 -26.61 -10.75 0.78
CA GLU A 121 -26.36 -10.86 -0.65
C GLU A 121 -27.62 -10.63 -1.47
N PHE A 122 -27.48 -9.81 -2.50
CA PHE A 122 -28.50 -9.53 -3.50
C PHE A 122 -27.97 -9.95 -4.87
N VAL A 123 -28.51 -11.06 -5.36
CA VAL A 123 -28.13 -11.63 -6.67
C VAL A 123 -28.54 -10.69 -7.79
N LEU A 124 -27.66 -10.50 -8.78
CA LEU A 124 -27.98 -9.75 -9.98
C LEU A 124 -28.95 -10.59 -10.85
N PRO A 125 -30.16 -10.09 -11.16
CA PRO A 125 -31.06 -10.78 -12.08
C PRO A 125 -30.53 -10.77 -13.52
N GLU A 126 -31.05 -11.66 -14.37
CA GLU A 126 -30.67 -11.79 -15.79
C GLU A 126 -30.81 -10.50 -16.61
N SER A 127 -31.56 -9.51 -16.11
CA SER A 127 -31.76 -8.20 -16.75
C SER A 127 -30.57 -7.24 -16.60
N GLU A 128 -29.40 -7.69 -16.11
CA GLU A 128 -28.16 -6.91 -15.88
C GLU A 128 -28.32 -5.67 -14.95
N GLN A 129 -29.51 -5.47 -14.39
CA GLN A 129 -29.81 -4.45 -13.38
C GLN A 129 -30.69 -5.05 -12.30
N GLY A 130 -30.20 -5.05 -11.07
CA GLY A 130 -30.96 -5.45 -9.90
C GLY A 130 -31.57 -4.25 -9.20
N GLN A 131 -32.74 -4.46 -8.60
CA GLN A 131 -33.40 -3.49 -7.73
C GLN A 131 -33.77 -4.18 -6.42
N THR A 132 -33.56 -3.49 -5.29
CA THR A 132 -33.96 -3.99 -3.97
C THR A 132 -34.55 -2.87 -3.15
N ARG A 133 -35.52 -3.21 -2.29
CA ARG A 133 -36.22 -2.27 -1.41
C ARG A 133 -36.05 -2.76 0.03
N LEU A 134 -35.23 -2.02 0.77
CA LEU A 134 -34.89 -2.27 2.17
C LEU A 134 -35.86 -1.49 3.05
N ILE A 135 -36.55 -2.19 3.94
CA ILE A 135 -37.53 -1.60 4.86
C ILE A 135 -36.94 -1.70 6.28
N LEU A 136 -36.59 -0.53 6.83
CA LEU A 136 -36.01 -0.35 8.15
C LEU A 136 -37.11 0.14 9.10
N LYS A 137 -37.41 -0.64 10.14
CA LYS A 137 -38.47 -0.35 11.12
C LYS A 137 -37.89 -0.23 12.53
N SER A 138 -38.36 0.77 13.25
CA SER A 138 -38.02 1.01 14.65
C SER A 138 -39.29 1.09 15.53
N PRO A 139 -39.22 0.72 16.82
CA PRO A 139 -40.36 0.82 17.73
C PRO A 139 -40.77 2.28 18.02
N GLN A 140 -39.80 3.20 17.97
CA GLN A 140 -39.98 4.63 18.19
C GLN A 140 -39.51 5.44 16.98
N ALA A 141 -40.00 6.66 16.81
CA ALA A 141 -39.63 7.49 15.66
C ALA A 141 -38.16 7.93 15.80
N MET A 142 -37.37 7.68 14.76
CA MET A 142 -35.97 8.10 14.68
C MET A 142 -35.88 9.34 13.81
N THR A 143 -35.12 10.34 14.26
CA THR A 143 -34.80 11.51 13.44
C THR A 143 -33.47 11.27 12.76
N LEU A 144 -33.49 10.94 11.46
CA LEU A 144 -32.27 10.63 10.70
C LEU A 144 -31.82 11.82 9.87
N ARG A 145 -30.49 11.95 9.73
CA ARG A 145 -29.82 12.93 8.85
C ARG A 145 -29.17 12.28 7.64
N GLY A 146 -28.95 10.98 7.71
CA GLY A 146 -28.31 10.21 6.66
C GLY A 146 -28.33 8.72 6.96
N ILE A 147 -27.94 7.94 5.95
CA ILE A 147 -27.72 6.50 6.02
C ILE A 147 -26.38 6.21 5.36
N THR A 148 -25.57 5.35 5.97
CA THR A 148 -24.32 4.85 5.39
C THR A 148 -24.46 3.36 5.12
N LEU A 149 -24.12 2.93 3.90
CA LEU A 149 -24.08 1.53 3.50
C LEU A 149 -22.63 1.05 3.51
N PHE A 150 -22.31 0.08 4.36
CA PHE A 150 -21.06 -0.65 4.27
C PHE A 150 -21.24 -1.82 3.30
N LEU A 151 -20.27 -1.97 2.40
CA LEU A 151 -20.27 -2.99 1.35
C LEU A 151 -19.11 -3.95 1.60
N ASP A 152 -19.29 -5.19 1.17
CA ASP A 152 -18.23 -6.19 1.25
C ASP A 152 -17.06 -5.85 0.31
N GLN A 153 -15.91 -6.48 0.54
CA GLN A 153 -14.74 -6.31 -0.31
C GLN A 153 -15.05 -6.66 -1.77
N TYR A 154 -14.49 -5.85 -2.67
CA TYR A 154 -14.66 -5.98 -4.12
C TYR A 154 -16.11 -5.81 -4.63
N VAL A 155 -17.00 -5.20 -3.83
CA VAL A 155 -18.33 -4.79 -4.28
C VAL A 155 -18.33 -3.30 -4.57
N ALA A 156 -18.67 -2.91 -5.81
CA ALA A 156 -18.81 -1.50 -6.16
C ALA A 156 -20.17 -0.95 -5.71
N LEU A 157 -20.18 0.37 -5.51
CA LEU A 157 -21.32 1.14 -5.06
C LEU A 157 -22.57 0.90 -5.95
N PRO A 158 -23.78 0.82 -5.38
CA PRO A 158 -25.00 0.81 -6.17
C PRO A 158 -25.09 2.06 -7.06
N THR A 159 -25.72 1.92 -8.23
CA THR A 159 -25.84 3.00 -9.23
C THR A 159 -26.73 4.14 -8.76
N SER A 160 -27.81 3.85 -8.03
CA SER A 160 -28.74 4.86 -7.53
C SER A 160 -29.45 4.43 -6.25
N ILE A 161 -29.92 5.43 -5.51
CA ILE A 161 -30.68 5.26 -4.26
C ILE A 161 -31.86 6.23 -4.21
N GLU A 162 -32.97 5.78 -3.63
CA GLU A 162 -34.12 6.59 -3.26
C GLU A 162 -34.49 6.31 -1.80
N ILE A 163 -34.70 7.36 -1.00
CA ILE A 163 -35.08 7.22 0.42
C ILE A 163 -36.50 7.76 0.63
N ARG A 164 -37.35 6.92 1.22
CA ARG A 164 -38.69 7.30 1.68
C ARG A 164 -38.82 7.07 3.18
N ALA A 165 -39.71 7.83 3.79
CA ALA A 165 -40.10 7.68 5.18
C ALA A 165 -41.62 7.52 5.26
N ARG A 166 -42.11 6.58 6.06
CA ARG A 166 -43.54 6.44 6.33
C ARG A 166 -43.93 7.32 7.51
N ILE A 167 -44.67 8.38 7.21
CA ILE A 167 -45.16 9.35 8.18
C ILE A 167 -46.68 9.27 8.15
N THR A 168 -47.31 9.07 9.31
CA THR A 168 -48.79 9.03 9.44
C THR A 168 -49.48 8.08 8.44
N GLY A 169 -48.86 6.92 8.16
CA GLY A 169 -49.40 5.90 7.25
C GLY A 169 -49.19 6.15 5.75
N SER A 170 -48.58 7.27 5.36
CA SER A 170 -48.25 7.58 3.96
C SER A 170 -46.73 7.58 3.74
N GLU A 171 -46.29 7.11 2.57
CA GLU A 171 -44.87 7.17 2.20
C GLU A 171 -44.53 8.54 1.60
N LYS A 172 -43.61 9.25 2.24
CA LYS A 172 -43.09 10.53 1.77
C LYS A 172 -41.68 10.34 1.23
N ILE A 173 -41.40 10.92 0.07
CA ILE A 173 -40.05 10.96 -0.50
C ILE A 173 -39.21 11.92 0.35
N VAL A 174 -38.10 11.40 0.91
CA VAL A 174 -37.12 12.18 1.68
C VAL A 174 -35.92 12.51 0.78
N LEU A 175 -35.49 11.56 -0.04
CA LEU A 175 -34.51 11.73 -1.09
C LEU A 175 -35.06 11.10 -2.37
N ALA A 176 -35.25 11.92 -3.41
CA ALA A 176 -35.62 11.43 -4.72
C ALA A 176 -34.48 10.57 -5.30
N ARG A 177 -34.83 9.64 -6.21
CA ARG A 177 -33.84 8.77 -6.87
C ARG A 177 -32.67 9.59 -7.42
N SER A 178 -31.47 9.31 -6.92
CA SER A 178 -30.24 10.00 -7.30
C SER A 178 -29.09 9.01 -7.47
N LYS A 179 -28.11 9.38 -8.31
CA LYS A 179 -26.89 8.59 -8.50
C LYS A 179 -26.08 8.59 -7.21
N MET A 180 -25.64 7.42 -6.76
CA MET A 180 -24.77 7.36 -5.58
C MET A 180 -23.35 7.79 -5.94
N GLN A 181 -22.79 8.70 -5.13
CA GLN A 181 -21.41 9.18 -5.24
C GLN A 181 -20.52 8.66 -4.10
N GLY A 182 -21.12 8.09 -3.05
CA GLY A 182 -20.45 7.48 -1.91
C GLY A 182 -21.42 6.57 -1.14
N SER A 183 -20.88 5.84 -0.18
CA SER A 183 -21.61 4.94 0.72
C SER A 183 -22.49 5.69 1.72
N THR A 184 -22.12 6.92 2.06
CA THR A 184 -22.90 7.80 2.95
C THR A 184 -23.84 8.70 2.15
N ILE A 185 -25.12 8.61 2.48
CA ILE A 185 -26.20 9.34 1.84
C ILE A 185 -26.79 10.30 2.86
N VAL A 186 -26.57 11.60 2.64
CA VAL A 186 -27.08 12.66 3.50
C VAL A 186 -28.40 13.19 2.91
N PHE A 187 -29.39 13.42 3.77
CA PHE A 187 -30.69 13.96 3.37
C PHE A 187 -31.27 14.88 4.45
N PRO A 188 -32.31 15.68 4.14
CA PRO A 188 -32.92 16.58 5.12
C PRO A 188 -33.40 15.83 6.36
N LYS A 189 -33.11 16.39 7.54
CA LYS A 189 -33.49 15.80 8.83
C LYS A 189 -34.98 15.46 8.82
N THR A 190 -35.29 14.18 8.96
CA THR A 190 -36.67 13.69 8.90
C THR A 190 -36.91 12.71 10.03
N SER A 191 -38.09 12.77 10.66
CA SER A 191 -38.47 11.88 11.76
C SER A 191 -39.52 10.88 11.32
N ALA A 192 -39.24 9.58 11.44
CA ALA A 192 -40.15 8.51 11.09
C ALA A 192 -39.83 7.19 11.81
N LYS A 193 -40.82 6.30 11.89
CA LYS A 193 -40.68 4.94 12.47
C LYS A 193 -40.32 3.88 11.43
N GLU A 194 -40.55 4.17 10.17
CA GLU A 194 -40.33 3.23 9.07
C GLU A 194 -39.69 4.00 7.91
N TRP A 195 -38.55 3.49 7.47
CA TRP A 195 -37.70 4.04 6.44
C TRP A 195 -37.53 3.01 5.34
N ILE A 196 -37.48 3.50 4.10
CA ILE A 196 -37.44 2.65 2.93
C ILE A 196 -36.32 3.14 2.04
N ALA A 197 -35.30 2.32 1.84
CA ALA A 197 -34.19 2.58 0.94
C ALA A 197 -34.34 1.69 -0.30
N SER A 198 -34.54 2.30 -1.47
CA SER A 198 -34.63 1.59 -2.74
C SER A 198 -33.32 1.76 -3.49
N LEU A 199 -32.63 0.66 -3.80
CA LEU A 199 -31.32 0.64 -4.43
C LEU A 199 -31.42 0.04 -5.83
N SER A 200 -30.59 0.54 -6.75
CA SER A 200 -30.37 -0.08 -8.07
C SER A 200 -28.89 -0.39 -8.26
N TYR A 201 -28.55 -1.60 -8.69
CA TYR A 201 -27.17 -2.09 -8.76
C TYR A 201 -26.93 -2.88 -10.07
N GLY A 202 -25.70 -2.83 -10.58
CA GLY A 202 -25.30 -3.48 -11.85
C GLY A 202 -24.41 -4.72 -11.67
N GLN A 203 -24.17 -5.15 -10.43
CA GLN A 203 -23.41 -6.37 -10.08
C GLN A 203 -23.99 -6.98 -8.80
N PRO A 204 -23.66 -8.24 -8.44
CA PRO A 204 -24.05 -8.80 -7.15
C PRO A 204 -23.71 -7.84 -6.00
N LEU A 205 -24.74 -7.44 -5.25
CA LEU A 205 -24.60 -6.47 -4.18
C LEU A 205 -24.51 -7.23 -2.85
N ARG A 206 -23.46 -7.00 -2.07
CA ARG A 206 -23.33 -7.50 -0.70
C ARG A 206 -23.23 -6.31 0.24
N ILE A 207 -24.26 -6.13 1.06
CA ILE A 207 -24.30 -5.08 2.08
C ILE A 207 -23.92 -5.73 3.39
N THR A 208 -22.83 -5.26 4.01
CA THR A 208 -22.37 -5.76 5.29
C THR A 208 -23.12 -5.10 6.43
N GLU A 209 -23.21 -3.77 6.44
CA GLU A 209 -23.85 -3.03 7.54
C GLU A 209 -24.60 -1.80 7.03
N ILE A 210 -25.71 -1.45 7.69
CA ILE A 210 -26.46 -0.22 7.44
C ILE A 210 -26.46 0.63 8.69
N VAL A 211 -25.75 1.74 8.58
CA VAL A 211 -25.51 2.66 9.69
C VAL A 211 -26.43 3.87 9.53
N LEU A 212 -27.35 4.06 10.47
CA LEU A 212 -28.30 5.18 10.47
C LEU A 212 -27.76 6.36 11.29
N ASP A 213 -27.59 7.53 10.68
CA ASP A 213 -27.17 8.74 11.40
C ASP A 213 -28.38 9.37 12.12
N GLU A 214 -28.67 8.85 13.32
CA GLU A 214 -29.73 9.31 14.21
C GLU A 214 -29.30 10.54 15.02
N GLU A 215 -30.15 11.55 15.10
CA GLU A 215 -29.84 12.79 15.80
C GLU A 215 -29.50 12.56 17.29
N GLY A 216 -28.30 13.01 17.65
CA GLY A 216 -27.73 12.89 18.99
C GLY A 216 -27.24 11.47 19.34
N ALA A 217 -27.40 10.49 18.47
CA ALA A 217 -26.69 9.24 18.60
C ALA A 217 -25.22 9.48 18.19
N GLY A 218 -24.30 9.25 19.12
CA GLY A 218 -22.87 9.28 18.78
C GLY A 218 -22.53 8.07 17.92
N ILE A 219 -21.59 8.22 16.98
CA ILE A 219 -21.00 7.07 16.31
C ILE A 219 -20.17 6.32 17.33
N THR A 220 -20.61 5.12 17.71
CA THR A 220 -19.85 4.20 18.54
C THR A 220 -19.34 3.09 17.64
N SER A 221 -18.10 3.21 17.16
CA SER A 221 -17.40 2.08 16.55
C SER A 221 -16.74 1.28 17.66
N SER A 222 -17.11 0.01 17.83
CA SER A 222 -16.37 -0.91 18.69
C SER A 222 -15.49 -1.82 17.85
N ARG A 223 -14.17 -1.63 17.97
CA ARG A 223 -13.17 -2.50 17.36
C ARG A 223 -12.71 -3.47 18.42
N THR A 224 -12.64 -4.75 18.10
CA THR A 224 -12.16 -5.76 19.03
C THR A 224 -11.23 -6.75 18.35
N LEU A 225 -10.20 -7.17 19.09
CA LEU A 225 -9.28 -8.23 18.69
C LEU A 225 -9.53 -9.43 19.59
N ARG A 226 -9.70 -10.62 18.99
CA ARG A 226 -9.88 -11.88 19.71
C ARG A 226 -8.75 -12.85 19.42
N PHE A 227 -8.36 -13.63 20.42
CA PHE A 227 -7.42 -14.75 20.27
C PHE A 227 -7.66 -15.77 21.39
N LEU A 228 -7.09 -16.97 21.24
CA LEU A 228 -7.20 -18.02 22.25
C LEU A 228 -6.04 -17.89 23.26
N ALA A 229 -6.34 -17.46 24.48
CA ALA A 229 -5.35 -17.41 25.55
C ALA A 229 -5.23 -18.75 26.27
N GLN A 230 -4.00 -19.11 26.65
CA GLN A 230 -3.64 -20.32 27.37
C GLN A 230 -3.48 -20.05 28.88
N PRO A 231 -3.72 -21.06 29.75
CA PRO A 231 -3.52 -20.93 31.19
C PRO A 231 -2.09 -20.54 31.58
N GLN A 232 -1.93 -19.47 32.36
CA GLN A 232 -0.64 -18.98 32.86
C GLN A 232 0.34 -18.54 31.74
N HIS A 233 -0.20 -17.92 30.68
CA HIS A 233 0.57 -17.34 29.58
C HIS A 233 0.29 -15.84 29.50
N ASP A 234 1.31 -15.09 29.12
CA ASP A 234 1.25 -13.65 28.92
C ASP A 234 1.33 -13.34 27.42
N TYR A 235 0.58 -12.33 26.99
CA TYR A 235 0.45 -12.00 25.57
C TYR A 235 0.79 -10.54 25.31
N ARG A 236 1.44 -10.29 24.19
CA ARG A 236 1.71 -8.96 23.67
C ARG A 236 1.12 -8.79 22.29
N ILE A 237 0.41 -7.70 22.08
CA ILE A 237 -0.21 -7.37 20.80
C ILE A 237 0.60 -6.27 20.14
N TYR A 238 1.03 -6.52 18.91
CA TYR A 238 1.65 -5.54 18.02
C TYR A 238 0.63 -5.11 16.96
N PHE A 239 0.59 -3.82 16.63
CA PHE A 239 -0.38 -3.25 15.70
C PHE A 239 0.18 -1.98 15.03
N ASP A 240 -0.54 -1.49 14.01
CA ASP A 240 -0.09 -0.45 13.08
C ASP A 240 1.22 -0.81 12.40
N ALA A 241 1.19 -1.90 11.63
CA ALA A 241 2.29 -2.22 10.74
C ALA A 241 2.48 -1.10 9.69
N ASP A 242 3.73 -0.73 9.38
CA ASP A 242 4.03 0.18 8.27
C ASP A 242 4.10 -0.55 6.91
N ARG A 243 4.47 -1.83 6.94
CA ARG A 243 4.57 -2.74 5.79
C ARG A 243 3.70 -3.98 5.98
N SER A 244 3.43 -4.70 4.90
CA SER A 244 2.69 -5.97 4.99
C SER A 244 3.53 -7.05 5.66
N VAL A 245 2.91 -7.78 6.59
CA VAL A 245 3.58 -8.79 7.40
C VAL A 245 2.90 -10.14 7.19
N SER A 246 3.68 -11.17 6.89
CA SER A 246 3.18 -12.55 6.85
C SER A 246 3.49 -13.26 8.15
N LEU A 247 2.47 -13.48 8.98
CA LEU A 247 2.62 -14.20 10.24
C LEU A 247 2.54 -15.71 10.03
N ARG A 248 3.49 -16.44 10.59
CA ARG A 248 3.39 -17.90 10.73
C ARG A 248 2.64 -18.18 12.03
N VAL A 249 1.37 -18.53 11.92
CA VAL A 249 0.51 -18.91 13.04
C VAL A 249 0.06 -20.36 12.90
N GLY A 250 -0.31 -20.97 14.02
CA GLY A 250 -0.92 -22.31 14.03
C GLY A 250 -2.35 -22.33 13.50
N GLU A 251 -3.04 -23.45 13.71
CA GLU A 251 -4.48 -23.54 13.42
C GLU A 251 -5.27 -22.65 14.38
N SER A 252 -6.21 -21.89 13.82
CA SER A 252 -7.12 -21.06 14.59
C SER A 252 -8.22 -21.89 15.24
N ALA A 253 -8.52 -21.61 16.50
CA ALA A 253 -9.81 -21.99 17.08
C ALA A 253 -10.97 -21.21 16.40
N ASN A 254 -12.21 -21.58 16.69
CA ASN A 254 -13.36 -20.78 16.27
C ASN A 254 -13.45 -19.49 17.09
N LEU A 255 -12.72 -18.45 16.67
CA LEU A 255 -12.65 -17.14 17.31
C LEU A 255 -13.84 -16.22 16.93
N ALA A 256 -14.68 -16.66 15.99
CA ALA A 256 -15.79 -15.86 15.46
C ALA A 256 -17.06 -15.94 16.32
N LEU A 257 -17.23 -17.01 17.11
CA LEU A 257 -18.40 -17.17 18.00
C LEU A 257 -18.38 -16.14 19.13
N ASP A 258 -19.53 -15.51 19.40
CA ASP A 258 -19.70 -14.51 20.47
C ASP A 258 -20.15 -15.10 21.83
N THR A 259 -19.70 -16.32 22.15
CA THR A 259 -20.05 -17.04 23.37
C THR A 259 -18.80 -17.40 24.17
N ASP A 260 -18.90 -17.41 25.50
CA ASP A 260 -17.80 -17.77 26.42
C ASP A 260 -16.51 -16.94 26.25
N ILE A 261 -16.68 -15.64 25.96
CA ILE A 261 -15.58 -14.70 25.74
C ILE A 261 -15.22 -13.97 27.05
N LEU A 262 -13.93 -13.97 27.37
CA LEU A 262 -13.35 -13.14 28.40
C LEU A 262 -12.99 -11.76 27.83
N ARG A 263 -13.78 -10.74 28.15
CA ARG A 263 -13.55 -9.36 27.70
C ARG A 263 -12.58 -8.65 28.64
N LEU A 264 -11.50 -8.11 28.08
CA LEU A 264 -10.51 -7.33 28.83
C LEU A 264 -10.82 -5.84 28.80
N ALA A 265 -10.33 -5.14 29.81
CA ALA A 265 -10.33 -3.68 29.82
C ALA A 265 -9.29 -3.14 28.81
N PRO A 266 -9.54 -1.99 28.18
CA PRO A 266 -8.55 -1.35 27.31
C PRO A 266 -7.26 -1.07 28.09
N VAL A 267 -6.13 -1.32 27.44
CA VAL A 267 -4.80 -0.98 27.94
C VAL A 267 -4.25 0.17 27.09
N ALA A 268 -3.43 1.03 27.69
CA ALA A 268 -2.80 2.10 26.93
C ALA A 268 -1.74 1.51 25.98
N ALA A 269 -1.90 1.81 24.70
CA ALA A 269 -0.91 1.56 23.66
C ALA A 269 0.44 2.21 24.01
N GLN A 270 1.53 1.49 23.73
CA GLN A 270 2.90 1.96 23.89
C GLN A 270 3.61 1.95 22.53
N ALA A 271 4.64 2.78 22.38
CA ALA A 271 5.50 2.71 21.20
C ALA A 271 6.31 1.41 21.24
N ASN A 272 6.37 0.69 20.13
CA ASN A 272 7.19 -0.51 20.04
C ASN A 272 8.68 -0.12 19.95
N PRO A 273 9.53 -0.48 20.93
CA PRO A 273 10.95 -0.13 20.90
C PRO A 273 11.73 -0.88 19.82
N GLY A 274 11.18 -1.99 19.29
CA GLY A 274 11.77 -2.76 18.20
C GLY A 274 11.37 -2.28 16.80
N TYR A 275 10.52 -1.26 16.69
CA TYR A 275 10.06 -0.74 15.41
C TYR A 275 11.23 -0.17 14.58
N THR A 276 11.32 -0.62 13.33
CA THR A 276 12.22 -0.05 12.33
C THR A 276 11.38 0.39 11.12
N PRO A 277 11.41 1.68 10.74
CA PRO A 277 10.74 2.15 9.55
C PRO A 277 11.09 1.33 8.31
N ALA A 278 10.10 1.07 7.46
CA ALA A 278 10.30 0.41 6.18
C ALA A 278 11.19 1.25 5.28
N ASP A 279 12.09 0.57 4.59
CA ASP A 279 13.02 1.08 3.59
C ASP A 279 13.09 -0.03 2.54
N SER A 280 12.26 0.10 1.51
CA SER A 280 11.96 -0.95 0.55
C SER A 280 13.08 -1.16 -0.46
N ASP A 281 13.85 -0.11 -0.78
CA ASP A 281 14.98 -0.16 -1.71
C ASP A 281 16.36 -0.10 -1.04
N LEU A 282 16.38 0.03 0.29
CA LEU A 282 17.56 -0.03 1.15
C LEU A 282 18.57 1.10 0.91
N ASP A 283 18.08 2.28 0.54
CA ASP A 283 18.92 3.45 0.31
C ASP A 283 19.21 4.29 1.57
N GLY A 284 18.56 3.94 2.69
CA GLY A 284 18.69 4.62 3.98
C GLY A 284 17.66 5.71 4.24
N VAL A 285 16.74 5.96 3.30
CA VAL A 285 15.59 6.85 3.44
C VAL A 285 14.35 6.00 3.66
N PRO A 286 13.62 6.17 4.77
CA PRO A 286 12.40 5.39 4.99
C PRO A 286 11.32 5.70 3.96
N ASP A 287 10.56 4.69 3.52
CA ASP A 287 9.50 4.76 2.49
C ASP A 287 8.53 5.95 2.70
N THR A 288 8.24 6.29 3.96
CA THR A 288 7.34 7.41 4.32
C THR A 288 7.90 8.80 3.99
N ARG A 289 9.19 8.90 3.69
CA ARG A 289 9.93 10.13 3.37
C ARG A 289 10.76 9.99 2.09
N ASP A 290 10.53 8.91 1.35
CA ASP A 290 11.25 8.60 0.13
C ASP A 290 10.43 9.04 -1.10
N ASN A 291 11.01 9.92 -1.91
CA ASN A 291 10.40 10.39 -3.15
C ASN A 291 10.51 9.38 -4.31
N CYS A 292 11.22 8.26 -4.11
CA CYS A 292 11.34 7.11 -5.01
C CYS A 292 11.39 5.75 -4.29
N VAL A 293 10.37 5.41 -3.49
CA VAL A 293 10.15 4.18 -2.67
C VAL A 293 10.64 2.82 -3.22
N SER A 294 10.90 2.69 -4.53
CA SER A 294 11.34 1.44 -5.15
C SER A 294 12.65 1.54 -5.93
N ILE A 295 13.30 2.72 -5.95
CA ILE A 295 14.51 3.00 -6.71
C ILE A 295 15.44 3.84 -5.84
N SER A 296 16.51 3.20 -5.38
CA SER A 296 17.50 3.79 -4.48
C SER A 296 18.01 5.15 -4.97
N ASN A 297 17.78 6.19 -4.16
CA ASN A 297 18.21 7.56 -4.38
C ASN A 297 18.41 8.30 -3.05
N ALA A 298 19.43 7.90 -2.30
CA ALA A 298 19.71 8.39 -0.95
C ALA A 298 19.89 9.93 -0.85
N ASP A 299 20.16 10.61 -1.97
CA ASP A 299 20.26 12.07 -2.08
C ASP A 299 18.90 12.78 -2.20
N GLN A 300 17.84 12.03 -2.53
CA GLN A 300 16.45 12.49 -2.63
C GLN A 300 16.29 13.71 -3.57
N THR A 301 17.10 13.77 -4.63
CA THR A 301 17.04 14.85 -5.60
C THR A 301 15.69 14.87 -6.31
N ASP A 302 15.03 16.02 -6.29
CA ASP A 302 13.77 16.34 -6.96
C ASP A 302 13.87 17.79 -7.45
N VAL A 303 14.36 17.97 -8.68
CA VAL A 303 14.68 19.32 -9.22
C VAL A 303 13.42 20.15 -9.46
N ASN A 304 12.31 19.50 -9.82
CA ASN A 304 11.07 20.21 -10.14
C ASN A 304 10.11 20.34 -8.93
N ALA A 305 10.47 19.75 -7.79
CA ALA A 305 9.73 19.76 -6.52
C ALA A 305 8.30 19.23 -6.63
N ASN A 306 8.06 18.25 -7.51
CA ASN A 306 6.74 17.64 -7.69
C ASN A 306 6.45 16.51 -6.68
N GLY A 307 7.43 16.14 -5.84
CA GLY A 307 7.34 15.09 -4.84
C GLY A 307 7.73 13.70 -5.33
N ARG A 308 8.19 13.57 -6.58
CA ARG A 308 8.75 12.36 -7.18
C ARG A 308 10.22 12.65 -7.50
N GLY A 309 11.12 11.81 -7.01
CA GLY A 309 12.55 12.02 -7.21
C GLY A 309 12.96 11.82 -8.66
N ASP A 310 14.02 12.52 -9.09
CA ASP A 310 14.54 12.45 -10.45
C ASP A 310 14.91 11.00 -10.85
N ALA A 311 15.25 10.14 -9.88
CA ALA A 311 15.57 8.73 -10.13
C ALA A 311 14.37 7.92 -10.66
N CYS A 312 13.14 8.32 -10.33
CA CYS A 312 11.90 7.63 -10.69
C CYS A 312 10.89 8.54 -11.42
N ASP A 313 11.34 9.72 -11.84
CA ASP A 313 10.57 10.66 -12.66
C ASP A 313 10.98 10.63 -14.14
N ASP A 314 10.03 11.03 -14.96
CA ASP A 314 10.12 11.18 -16.41
C ASP A 314 9.45 12.53 -16.73
N PHE A 315 10.28 13.58 -16.77
CA PHE A 315 9.82 14.97 -16.85
C PHE A 315 9.12 15.26 -18.18
N ASP A 316 9.60 14.68 -19.26
CA ASP A 316 9.13 14.96 -20.62
C ASP A 316 8.10 13.93 -21.14
N LYS A 317 7.95 12.81 -20.43
CA LYS A 317 6.96 11.74 -20.65
C LYS A 317 7.17 10.96 -21.94
N ASP A 318 8.41 10.82 -22.38
CA ASP A 318 8.76 10.03 -23.55
C ASP A 318 8.87 8.51 -23.26
N GLY A 319 8.90 8.14 -21.97
CA GLY A 319 9.02 6.79 -21.46
C GLY A 319 10.43 6.38 -21.02
N VAL A 320 11.39 7.30 -20.99
CA VAL A 320 12.73 7.15 -20.42
C VAL A 320 12.79 7.91 -19.10
N MET A 321 13.31 7.28 -18.05
CA MET A 321 13.45 7.96 -16.75
C MET A 321 14.59 8.98 -16.82
N ASN A 322 14.48 10.10 -16.11
CA ASN A 322 15.47 11.20 -16.16
C ASN A 322 16.91 10.73 -15.91
N SER A 323 17.10 9.72 -15.05
CA SER A 323 18.42 9.14 -14.73
C SER A 323 19.09 8.41 -15.91
N LEU A 324 18.32 8.08 -16.95
CA LEU A 324 18.74 7.39 -18.18
C LEU A 324 18.51 8.23 -19.44
N ASP A 325 18.01 9.46 -19.28
CA ASP A 325 17.57 10.32 -20.37
C ASP A 325 18.67 11.35 -20.73
N ASN A 326 19.15 11.30 -21.96
CA ASN A 326 20.10 12.27 -22.50
C ASN A 326 19.47 13.62 -22.89
N CYS A 327 18.14 13.74 -22.81
CA CYS A 327 17.36 14.96 -22.99
C CYS A 327 16.19 15.09 -22.01
N VAL A 328 16.48 15.07 -20.70
CA VAL A 328 15.55 15.15 -19.55
C VAL A 328 14.33 16.09 -19.69
N ASN A 329 14.38 17.14 -20.50
CA ASN A 329 13.28 18.09 -20.65
C ASN A 329 12.62 18.11 -22.04
N GLU A 330 13.09 17.30 -22.99
CA GLU A 330 12.63 17.29 -24.38
C GLU A 330 12.45 15.86 -24.94
N PRO A 331 11.20 15.46 -25.26
CA PRO A 331 10.88 14.07 -25.58
C PRO A 331 11.70 13.47 -26.72
N ASN A 332 12.50 12.45 -26.42
CA ASN A 332 13.37 11.80 -27.39
C ASN A 332 13.54 10.28 -27.12
N ARG A 333 12.43 9.55 -27.08
CA ARG A 333 12.33 8.12 -26.72
C ARG A 333 13.40 7.18 -27.32
N ASN A 334 13.95 7.52 -28.48
CA ASN A 334 15.02 6.78 -29.15
C ASN A 334 16.43 7.04 -28.61
N GLN A 335 16.61 8.00 -27.70
CA GLN A 335 17.85 8.37 -27.01
C GLN A 335 19.02 8.49 -27.99
N THR A 336 18.76 9.10 -29.14
CA THR A 336 19.77 9.25 -30.19
C THR A 336 20.77 10.32 -29.76
N ASP A 337 22.05 9.95 -29.85
CA ASP A 337 23.22 10.75 -29.54
C ASP A 337 24.25 10.40 -30.62
N THR A 338 24.33 11.25 -31.64
CA THR A 338 25.07 10.99 -32.88
C THR A 338 26.58 11.13 -32.70
N ASP A 339 27.04 12.01 -31.81
CA ASP A 339 28.46 12.29 -31.59
C ASP A 339 29.02 11.71 -30.27
N GLY A 340 28.17 11.21 -29.39
CA GLY A 340 28.50 10.42 -28.20
C GLY A 340 28.89 11.25 -26.99
N ASP A 341 28.45 12.51 -26.91
CA ASP A 341 28.78 13.42 -25.80
C ASP A 341 27.85 13.27 -24.58
N LYS A 342 26.83 12.42 -24.70
CA LYS A 342 25.74 12.12 -23.72
C LYS A 342 24.64 13.17 -23.64
N ILE A 343 24.58 14.13 -24.56
CA ILE A 343 23.45 15.03 -24.77
C ILE A 343 22.74 14.52 -26.03
N GLY A 344 21.43 14.34 -25.98
CA GLY A 344 20.72 13.81 -27.15
C GLY A 344 20.55 14.84 -28.26
N ASP A 345 20.51 14.38 -29.51
CA ASP A 345 20.36 15.22 -30.72
C ASP A 345 19.16 16.19 -30.63
N VAL A 346 18.13 15.85 -29.84
CA VAL A 346 16.92 16.67 -29.66
C VAL A 346 17.19 17.93 -28.83
N CYS A 347 18.00 17.82 -27.77
CA CYS A 347 18.30 18.90 -26.83
C CYS A 347 19.73 19.44 -26.96
N ASP A 348 20.55 18.84 -27.82
CA ASP A 348 21.86 19.36 -28.16
C ASP A 348 21.75 20.51 -29.18
N HIS A 349 22.02 21.73 -28.72
CA HIS A 349 22.08 22.90 -29.58
C HIS A 349 23.46 23.12 -30.22
N GLU A 350 24.50 22.39 -29.78
CA GLU A 350 25.87 22.48 -30.26
C GLU A 350 26.19 21.48 -31.39
N GLU A 351 25.35 20.45 -31.61
CA GLU A 351 25.38 19.45 -32.71
C GLU A 351 25.62 20.04 -34.12
N SER A 352 25.35 21.34 -34.28
CA SER A 352 25.61 22.11 -35.50
C SER A 352 27.09 22.49 -35.74
N ARG A 353 28.02 22.18 -34.81
CA ARG A 353 29.44 22.56 -34.94
C ARG A 353 30.27 21.45 -35.58
N ILE A 354 30.76 21.71 -36.79
CA ILE A 354 31.67 20.83 -37.56
C ILE A 354 32.89 20.36 -36.75
N THR A 355 33.36 21.18 -35.79
CA THR A 355 34.52 20.89 -34.95
C THR A 355 34.30 19.80 -33.91
N GLU A 356 33.05 19.52 -33.57
CA GLU A 356 32.66 18.51 -32.57
C GLU A 356 32.60 17.12 -33.23
N LYS A 357 31.87 17.02 -34.34
CA LYS A 357 31.84 15.85 -35.23
C LYS A 357 33.22 15.40 -35.72
N TYR A 358 34.14 16.35 -35.92
CA TYR A 358 35.49 16.08 -36.38
C TYR A 358 36.52 16.69 -35.45
N ALA A 359 36.77 16.04 -34.31
CA ALA A 359 37.79 16.46 -33.34
C ALA A 359 39.20 16.66 -33.95
N TRP A 360 39.48 16.08 -35.13
CA TRP A 360 40.74 16.24 -35.88
C TRP A 360 40.82 17.54 -36.69
N LEU A 361 39.70 18.22 -36.97
CA LEU A 361 39.66 19.41 -37.84
C LEU A 361 40.56 20.56 -37.33
N PRO A 362 40.56 20.91 -36.03
CA PRO A 362 41.47 21.91 -35.48
C PRO A 362 42.95 21.53 -35.68
N TRP A 363 43.29 20.26 -35.49
CA TRP A 363 44.65 19.75 -35.67
C TRP A 363 45.10 19.77 -37.13
N ALA A 364 44.21 19.46 -38.07
CA ALA A 364 44.49 19.60 -39.49
C ALA A 364 44.67 21.07 -39.89
N GLY A 365 43.85 21.98 -39.35
CA GLY A 365 44.02 23.43 -39.55
C GLY A 365 45.38 23.93 -39.05
N MET A 366 45.78 23.55 -37.84
CA MET A 366 47.10 23.87 -37.28
C MET A 366 48.24 23.24 -38.10
N GLY A 367 48.08 21.98 -38.53
CA GLY A 367 49.05 21.28 -39.37
C GLY A 367 49.25 21.97 -40.73
N PHE A 368 48.15 22.39 -41.37
CA PHE A 368 48.21 23.13 -42.63
C PHE A 368 48.89 24.48 -42.46
N ALA A 369 48.54 25.25 -41.42
CA ALA A 369 49.18 26.52 -41.12
C ALA A 369 50.69 26.36 -40.86
N GLY A 370 51.08 25.33 -40.10
CA GLY A 370 52.49 24.99 -39.88
C GLY A 370 53.24 24.66 -41.19
N LEU A 371 52.61 23.90 -42.08
CA LEU A 371 53.18 23.55 -43.39
C LEU A 371 53.36 24.78 -44.27
N VAL A 372 52.38 25.68 -44.31
CA VAL A 372 52.47 26.97 -45.03
C VAL A 372 53.65 27.81 -44.50
N LEU A 373 53.82 27.90 -43.18
CA LEU A 373 54.94 28.61 -42.58
C LEU A 373 56.29 28.00 -42.97
N ILE A 374 56.40 26.67 -42.98
CA ILE A 374 57.61 25.96 -43.42
C ILE A 374 57.93 26.24 -44.89
N VAL A 375 56.93 26.21 -45.76
CA VAL A 375 57.10 26.49 -47.20
C VAL A 375 57.52 27.94 -47.43
N LEU A 376 56.85 28.90 -46.77
CA LEU A 376 57.23 30.30 -46.84
C LEU A 376 58.67 30.51 -46.37
N PHE A 377 59.07 29.87 -45.28
CA PHE A 377 60.45 29.88 -44.79
C PHE A 377 61.45 29.29 -45.79
N ALA A 378 61.10 28.18 -46.46
CA ALA A 378 61.95 27.57 -47.47
C ALA A 378 62.13 28.47 -48.71
N ILE A 379 61.07 29.18 -49.13
CA ILE A 379 61.12 30.13 -50.25
C ILE A 379 61.99 31.33 -49.89
N THR A 380 61.82 31.91 -48.70
CA THR A 380 62.65 33.04 -48.24
C THR A 380 64.12 32.62 -48.09
N ALA A 381 64.39 31.44 -47.53
CA ALA A 381 65.75 30.90 -47.43
C ALA A 381 66.39 30.68 -48.83
N ARG A 382 65.66 30.11 -49.79
CA ARG A 382 66.15 29.96 -51.18
C ARG A 382 66.37 31.31 -51.87
N SER A 383 65.53 32.31 -51.59
CA SER A 383 65.70 33.67 -52.09
C SER A 383 66.95 34.34 -51.55
N MET A 384 67.40 33.99 -50.33
CA MET A 384 68.64 34.50 -49.75
C MET A 384 69.88 33.84 -50.36
N ILE A 385 69.82 32.55 -50.68
CA ILE A 385 70.95 31.79 -51.26
C ILE A 385 71.24 32.18 -52.72
N LYS A 386 70.26 32.73 -53.46
CA LYS A 386 70.40 33.08 -54.87
C LYS A 386 70.98 34.48 -55.14
N LYS A 387 71.48 35.17 -54.10
CA LYS A 387 71.93 36.56 -54.15
C LYS A 387 73.46 36.74 -54.01
N ASP A 388 74.19 35.63 -53.99
CA ASP A 388 75.65 35.56 -54.20
C ASP A 388 75.92 35.01 -55.61
#